data_AF-A0A1I8HRP7-F1
#
_entry.id   AF-A0A1I8HRP7-F1
#
_cell.length_a   1.000
_cell.length_b   1.000
_cell.length_c   1.000
_cell.angle_alpha   90.00
_cell.angle_beta   90.00
_cell.angle_gamma   90.00
#
_symmetry.space_group_name_H-M   'P 1'
#
loop_
_entity.id
_entity.type
_entity.pdbx_description
1 polymer ?
#
loop_
_entity_poly.entity_id
_entity_poly.type
_entity_poly.pdbx_seq_one_letter_code
_entity_poly.pdbx_strand_id
1 'polypeptide(L)'
;LPTSLPQTLQRLPPELTDPVEKMLDRESRVRPSADLFAMNKCFQDLLLLGLEGLVTCEAKTLSQKIDFFKMLMTIMMREHFPKPIVYRRVVPLVAENLWLSADLTPFVLPCLLRIIMHSTAEEFRSHLSEHTLAVLRRPRTAQVNK
;
A
#
# COMPACT_ATOMS: atom_id res chain seq x y z
N LEU A 1 -30.98 -21.98 -11.67
CA LEU A 1 -29.56 -21.59 -11.44
C LEU A 1 -28.69 -22.81 -11.76
N PRO A 2 -27.48 -22.64 -12.31
CA PRO A 2 -26.54 -23.74 -12.54
C PRO A 2 -26.34 -24.58 -11.27
N THR A 3 -26.34 -25.90 -11.40
CA THR A 3 -26.22 -26.83 -10.26
C THR A 3 -24.86 -26.76 -9.53
N SER A 4 -23.85 -26.14 -10.14
CA SER A 4 -22.50 -25.94 -9.58
C SER A 4 -22.34 -24.64 -8.78
N LEU A 5 -23.33 -23.75 -8.80
CA LEU A 5 -23.22 -22.41 -8.25
C LEU A 5 -22.98 -22.40 -6.72
N PRO A 6 -23.68 -23.23 -5.91
CA PRO A 6 -23.44 -23.29 -4.47
C PRO A 6 -22.00 -23.73 -4.13
N GLN A 7 -21.46 -24.70 -4.87
CA GLN A 7 -20.09 -25.19 -4.67
C GLN A 7 -19.04 -24.14 -5.06
N THR A 8 -19.37 -23.28 -6.02
CA THR A 8 -18.47 -22.20 -6.47
C THR A 8 -18.49 -21.03 -5.48
N LEU A 9 -19.67 -20.68 -4.96
CA LEU A 9 -19.83 -19.65 -3.94
C LEU A 9 -19.11 -20.00 -2.62
N GLN A 10 -19.05 -21.29 -2.26
CA GLN A 10 -18.29 -21.77 -1.09
C GLN A 10 -16.77 -21.58 -1.20
N ARG A 11 -16.23 -21.29 -2.39
CA ARG A 11 -14.80 -21.00 -2.59
C ARG A 11 -14.46 -19.51 -2.46
N LEU A 12 -15.46 -18.65 -2.34
CA LEU A 12 -15.24 -17.22 -2.16
C LEU A 12 -14.95 -16.89 -0.70
N PRO A 13 -14.25 -15.77 -0.43
CA PRO A 13 -14.25 -15.17 0.89
C PRO A 13 -15.69 -15.00 1.40
N PRO A 14 -15.96 -15.28 2.69
CA PRO A 14 -17.32 -15.26 3.24
C PRO A 14 -18.00 -13.89 3.07
N GLU A 15 -17.22 -12.82 3.02
CA GLU A 15 -17.71 -11.46 2.80
C GLU A 15 -18.26 -11.25 1.39
N LEU A 16 -17.81 -12.03 0.39
CA LEU A 16 -18.22 -11.90 -1.01
C LEU A 16 -19.37 -12.83 -1.40
N THR A 17 -19.65 -13.88 -0.64
CA THR A 17 -20.65 -14.89 -0.97
C THR A 17 -22.04 -14.29 -1.19
N ASP A 18 -22.53 -13.56 -0.18
CA ASP A 18 -23.86 -12.93 -0.17
C ASP A 18 -24.06 -11.87 -1.27
N PRO A 19 -23.13 -10.91 -1.48
CA PRO A 19 -23.27 -9.95 -2.56
C PRO A 19 -23.15 -10.59 -3.95
N VAL A 20 -22.27 -11.59 -4.14
CA VAL A 20 -22.14 -12.28 -5.43
C VAL A 20 -23.39 -13.11 -5.74
N GLU A 21 -24.00 -13.76 -4.74
CA GLU A 21 -25.28 -14.44 -4.91
C GLU A 21 -26.39 -13.48 -5.35
N LYS A 22 -26.51 -12.32 -4.69
CA LYS A 22 -27.47 -11.25 -5.05
C LYS A 22 -27.23 -10.68 -6.44
N MET A 23 -25.99 -10.59 -6.91
CA MET A 23 -25.67 -10.16 -8.28
C MET A 23 -26.20 -11.12 -9.34
N LEU A 24 -26.35 -12.39 -9.00
CA LEU A 24 -26.84 -13.46 -9.88
C LEU A 24 -28.37 -13.61 -9.83
N ASP A 25 -29.04 -12.79 -9.01
CA ASP A 25 -30.50 -12.80 -8.89
C ASP A 25 -31.17 -12.33 -10.21
N ARG A 26 -32.28 -12.99 -10.54
CA ARG A 26 -33.10 -12.63 -11.70
C ARG A 26 -33.70 -11.24 -11.54
N GLU A 27 -34.11 -10.88 -10.34
CA GLU A 27 -34.68 -9.58 -10.04
C GLU A 27 -33.57 -8.52 -9.93
N SER A 28 -33.65 -7.47 -10.75
CA SER A 28 -32.59 -6.45 -10.80
C SER A 28 -32.53 -5.58 -9.54
N ARG A 29 -33.61 -5.53 -8.76
CA ARG A 29 -33.73 -4.68 -7.56
C ARG A 29 -32.90 -5.19 -6.38
N VAL A 30 -32.61 -6.49 -6.35
CA VAL A 30 -31.82 -7.14 -5.29
C VAL A 30 -30.32 -7.11 -5.58
N ARG A 31 -29.93 -6.80 -6.82
CA ARG A 31 -28.52 -6.74 -7.23
C ARG A 31 -27.86 -5.50 -6.61
N PRO A 32 -26.70 -5.64 -5.95
CA PRO A 32 -25.96 -4.49 -5.47
C PRO A 32 -25.45 -3.65 -6.65
N SER A 33 -25.48 -2.32 -6.51
CA SER A 33 -24.76 -1.42 -7.40
C SER A 33 -23.25 -1.64 -7.30
N ALA A 34 -22.49 -1.27 -8.34
CA ALA A 34 -21.03 -1.36 -8.33
C ALA A 34 -20.40 -0.63 -7.13
N ASP A 35 -20.92 0.55 -6.77
CA ASP A 35 -20.44 1.35 -5.64
C ASP A 35 -20.62 0.61 -4.30
N LEU A 36 -21.82 0.05 -4.08
CA LEU A 36 -22.12 -0.74 -2.89
C LEU A 36 -21.28 -2.02 -2.80
N PHE A 37 -21.00 -2.67 -3.95
CA PHE A 37 -20.14 -3.85 -3.99
C PHE A 37 -18.68 -3.51 -3.66
N ALA A 38 -18.17 -2.40 -4.18
CA ALA A 38 -16.82 -1.91 -3.90
C ALA A 38 -16.59 -1.58 -2.41
N MET A 39 -17.64 -1.26 -1.65
CA MET A 39 -17.56 -1.01 -0.21
C MET A 39 -17.37 -2.27 0.65
N ASN A 40 -17.38 -3.47 0.06
CA ASN A 40 -17.21 -4.71 0.80
C ASN A 40 -15.88 -4.75 1.59
N LYS A 41 -15.91 -5.28 2.81
CA LYS A 41 -14.72 -5.39 3.68
C LYS A 41 -13.58 -6.19 3.06
N CYS A 42 -13.90 -7.14 2.18
CA CYS A 42 -12.90 -7.89 1.41
C CYS A 42 -12.00 -6.97 0.56
N PHE A 43 -12.50 -5.81 0.14
CA PHE A 43 -11.73 -4.81 -0.62
C PHE A 43 -11.12 -3.71 0.27
N GLN A 44 -11.35 -3.75 1.59
CA GLN A 44 -10.74 -2.80 2.55
C GLN A 44 -9.40 -3.33 3.09
N ASP A 45 -8.76 -4.24 2.35
CA ASP A 45 -7.43 -4.73 2.69
C ASP A 45 -6.44 -3.56 2.69
N LEU A 46 -5.71 -3.43 3.80
CA LEU A 46 -4.67 -2.42 3.95
C LEU A 46 -3.62 -2.53 2.85
N LEU A 47 -3.32 -3.73 2.35
CA LEU A 47 -2.42 -3.92 1.22
C LEU A 47 -2.99 -3.29 -0.06
N LEU A 48 -4.29 -3.45 -0.34
CA LEU A 48 -4.94 -2.85 -1.51
C LEU A 48 -4.89 -1.32 -1.43
N LEU A 49 -5.22 -0.75 -0.26
CA LEU A 49 -5.11 0.69 0.01
C LEU A 49 -3.66 1.18 -0.13
N GLY A 50 -2.69 0.37 0.29
CA GLY A 50 -1.27 0.63 0.09
C GLY A 50 -0.90 0.70 -1.39
N LEU A 51 -1.34 -0.28 -2.19
CA LEU A 51 -1.08 -0.34 -3.63
C LEU A 51 -1.73 0.82 -4.39
N GLU A 52 -2.98 1.17 -4.07
CA GLU A 52 -3.64 2.35 -4.62
C GLU A 52 -2.90 3.64 -4.23
N GLY A 53 -2.46 3.72 -2.98
CA GLY A 53 -1.66 4.83 -2.50
C GLY A 53 -0.33 4.98 -3.24
N LEU A 54 0.35 3.88 -3.60
CA LEU A 54 1.58 3.92 -4.41
C LEU A 54 1.35 4.56 -5.79
N VAL A 55 0.17 4.39 -6.37
CA VAL A 55 -0.17 4.97 -7.69
C VAL A 55 -0.59 6.44 -7.57
N THR A 56 -1.29 6.79 -6.49
CA THR A 56 -1.91 8.12 -6.33
C THR A 56 -1.07 9.10 -5.51
N CYS A 57 0.03 8.65 -4.88
CA CYS A 57 0.82 9.43 -3.93
C CYS A 57 1.30 10.78 -4.49
N GLU A 58 1.72 10.83 -5.75
CA GLU A 58 2.28 12.04 -6.36
C GLU A 58 1.31 13.22 -6.30
N ALA A 59 0.03 12.98 -6.59
CA ALA A 59 -1.04 13.98 -6.62
C ALA A 59 -1.57 14.38 -5.22
N LYS A 60 -1.10 13.72 -4.14
CA LYS A 60 -1.56 13.99 -2.77
C LYS A 60 -0.94 15.26 -2.19
N THR A 61 -1.72 15.95 -1.35
CA THR A 61 -1.21 17.07 -0.53
C THR A 61 -0.21 16.57 0.53
N LEU A 62 0.54 17.49 1.15
CA LEU A 62 1.52 17.13 2.20
C LEU A 62 0.89 16.31 3.33
N SER A 63 -0.26 16.74 3.87
CA SER A 63 -0.97 16.02 4.94
C SER A 63 -1.38 14.61 4.49
N GLN A 64 -1.91 14.49 3.28
CA GLN A 64 -2.32 13.20 2.72
C GLN A 64 -1.13 12.27 2.48
N LYS A 65 0.04 12.81 2.10
CA LYS A 65 1.29 12.05 2.00
C LYS A 65 1.76 11.56 3.37
N ILE A 66 1.70 12.40 4.41
CA ILE A 66 2.04 12.00 5.79
C ILE A 66 1.18 10.81 6.23
N ASP A 67 -0.14 10.90 6.04
CA ASP A 67 -1.06 9.82 6.43
C ASP A 67 -0.82 8.55 5.61
N PHE A 68 -0.55 8.69 4.31
CA PHE A 68 -0.18 7.59 3.45
C PHE A 68 1.11 6.89 3.92
N PHE A 69 2.18 7.61 4.23
CA PHE A 69 3.45 6.98 4.66
C PHE A 69 3.34 6.33 6.04
N LYS A 70 2.53 6.88 6.96
CA LYS A 70 2.19 6.21 8.23
C LYS A 70 1.43 4.90 8.00
N MET A 71 0.46 4.91 7.09
CA MET A 71 -0.28 3.72 6.71
C MET A 71 0.64 2.69 6.03
N LEU A 72 1.46 3.11 5.08
CA LEU A 72 2.44 2.27 4.38
C LEU A 72 3.38 1.59 5.36
N MET A 73 3.92 2.32 6.34
CA MET A 73 4.72 1.75 7.41
C MET A 73 3.99 0.68 8.21
N THR A 74 2.73 0.94 8.54
CA THR A 74 1.88 -0.03 9.26
C THR A 74 1.72 -1.32 8.45
N ILE A 75 1.48 -1.19 7.14
CA ILE A 75 1.36 -2.33 6.22
C ILE A 75 2.67 -3.10 6.16
N MET A 76 3.82 -2.44 5.98
CA MET A 76 5.14 -3.07 5.93
C MET A 76 5.57 -3.76 7.23
N MET A 77 4.94 -3.41 8.36
CA MET A 77 5.17 -4.06 9.65
C MET A 77 4.29 -5.30 9.85
N ARG A 78 3.07 -5.30 9.29
CA ARG A 78 2.07 -6.36 9.50
C ARG A 78 2.04 -7.40 8.38
N GLU A 79 2.27 -6.97 7.16
CA GLU A 79 2.07 -7.77 5.95
C GLU A 79 3.39 -8.01 5.21
N HIS A 80 3.48 -9.17 4.55
CA HIS A 80 4.62 -9.48 3.69
C HIS A 80 4.42 -8.84 2.31
N PHE A 81 4.94 -7.62 2.14
CA PHE A 81 4.91 -6.93 0.86
C PHE A 81 5.72 -7.70 -0.21
N PRO A 82 5.18 -7.95 -1.42
CA PRO A 82 5.93 -8.65 -2.46
C PRO A 82 7.22 -7.89 -2.81
N LYS A 83 8.37 -8.55 -2.66
CA LYS A 83 9.70 -7.95 -2.92
C LYS A 83 9.81 -7.22 -4.28
N PRO A 84 9.27 -7.74 -5.40
CA PRO A 84 9.31 -7.03 -6.68
C PRO A 84 8.60 -5.67 -6.63
N ILE A 85 7.48 -5.55 -5.90
CA ILE A 85 6.75 -4.30 -5.74
C ILE A 85 7.53 -3.35 -4.84
N VAL A 86 8.12 -3.86 -3.75
CA VAL A 86 8.97 -3.06 -2.85
C VAL A 86 10.08 -2.38 -3.62
N TYR A 87 10.89 -3.14 -4.35
CA TYR A 87 12.06 -2.58 -5.03
C TYR A 87 11.71 -1.76 -6.28
N ARG A 88 10.64 -2.11 -7.02
CA ARG A 88 10.27 -1.38 -8.25
C ARG A 88 9.40 -0.15 -8.02
N ARG A 89 8.64 -0.10 -6.91
CA ARG A 89 7.64 0.96 -6.68
C ARG A 89 7.84 1.68 -5.35
N VAL A 90 7.99 0.93 -4.26
CA VAL A 90 8.09 1.53 -2.92
C VAL A 90 9.41 2.27 -2.76
N VAL A 91 10.54 1.64 -3.08
CA VAL A 91 11.88 2.25 -2.92
C VAL A 91 12.02 3.56 -3.72
N PRO A 92 11.68 3.60 -5.04
CA PRO A 92 11.73 4.85 -5.79
C PRO A 92 10.85 5.95 -5.18
N LEU A 93 9.62 5.62 -4.80
CA LEU A 93 8.68 6.58 -4.22
C LEU A 93 9.19 7.14 -2.88
N VAL A 94 9.73 6.28 -2.02
CA VAL A 94 10.31 6.65 -0.73
C VAL A 94 11.55 7.54 -0.94
N ALA A 95 12.44 7.16 -1.86
CA ALA A 95 13.63 7.94 -2.17
C ALA A 95 13.26 9.34 -2.69
N GLU A 96 12.34 9.41 -3.66
CA GLU A 96 11.85 10.66 -4.23
C GLU A 96 11.21 11.58 -3.17
N ASN A 97 10.31 11.05 -2.34
CA ASN A 97 9.63 11.87 -1.32
C ASN A 97 10.58 12.32 -0.21
N LEU A 98 11.62 11.54 0.09
CA LEU A 98 12.70 12.02 0.94
C LEU A 98 13.34 13.25 0.28
N TRP A 99 13.65 13.22 -1.02
CA TRP A 99 14.30 14.34 -1.72
C TRP A 99 13.44 15.59 -1.84
N LEU A 100 12.14 15.44 -2.06
CA LEU A 100 11.26 16.58 -2.33
C LEU A 100 10.90 17.38 -1.08
N SER A 101 10.81 16.76 0.11
CA SER A 101 10.34 17.45 1.32
C SER A 101 11.02 16.97 2.59
N ALA A 102 11.68 17.89 3.29
CA ALA A 102 12.26 17.63 4.61
C ALA A 102 11.17 17.28 5.65
N ASP A 103 9.97 17.87 5.53
CA ASP A 103 8.85 17.67 6.46
C ASP A 103 8.30 16.24 6.41
N LEU A 104 8.45 15.55 5.26
CA LEU A 104 8.06 14.15 5.10
C LEU A 104 9.08 13.15 5.68
N THR A 105 10.33 13.58 5.89
CA THR A 105 11.42 12.72 6.38
C THR A 105 11.06 11.84 7.58
N PRO A 106 10.45 12.34 8.68
CA PRO A 106 10.14 11.50 9.84
C PRO A 106 9.13 10.38 9.53
N PHE A 107 8.36 10.48 8.46
CA PHE A 107 7.36 9.49 8.07
C PHE A 107 7.86 8.56 6.95
N VAL A 108 8.70 9.06 6.05
CA VAL A 108 9.20 8.34 4.88
C VAL A 108 10.48 7.55 5.19
N LEU A 109 11.39 8.10 6.00
CA LEU A 109 12.66 7.45 6.35
C LEU A 109 12.46 6.08 7.03
N PRO A 110 11.50 5.91 7.95
CA PRO A 110 11.20 4.60 8.52
C PRO A 110 10.88 3.54 7.46
N CYS A 111 10.25 3.92 6.33
CA CYS A 111 9.95 2.99 5.23
C CYS A 111 11.25 2.45 4.63
N LEU A 112 12.19 3.34 4.32
CA LEU A 112 13.48 2.93 3.76
C LEU A 112 14.25 2.02 4.73
N LEU A 113 14.32 2.41 6.00
CA LEU A 113 15.03 1.63 7.03
C LEU A 113 14.40 0.25 7.22
N ARG A 114 13.07 0.16 7.19
CA ARG A 114 12.36 -1.12 7.26
C ARG A 114 12.73 -2.03 6.08
N ILE A 115 12.84 -1.50 4.86
CA ILE A 115 13.26 -2.30 3.69
C ILE A 115 14.69 -2.79 3.87
N ILE A 116 15.60 -1.92 4.32
CA ILE A 116 17.01 -2.27 4.56
C ILE A 116 17.13 -3.40 5.59
N MET A 117 16.39 -3.33 6.70
CA MET A 117 16.42 -4.35 7.75
C MET A 117 15.99 -5.74 7.29
N HIS A 118 15.19 -5.83 6.22
CA HIS A 118 14.69 -7.09 5.65
C HIS A 118 15.36 -7.47 4.32
N SER A 119 16.35 -6.70 3.90
CA SER A 119 17.10 -6.95 2.67
C SER A 119 18.32 -7.84 2.93
N THR A 120 18.67 -8.67 1.96
CA THR A 120 19.96 -9.35 1.97
C THR A 120 21.09 -8.38 1.59
N ALA A 121 22.34 -8.75 1.85
CA ALA A 121 23.49 -7.94 1.45
C ALA A 121 23.54 -7.67 -0.07
N GLU A 122 23.09 -8.62 -0.88
CA GLU A 122 23.00 -8.48 -2.34
C GLU A 122 21.90 -7.50 -2.73
N GLU A 123 20.69 -7.67 -2.20
CA GLU A 123 19.55 -6.78 -2.44
C GLU A 123 19.83 -5.34 -2.00
N PHE A 124 20.54 -5.17 -0.88
CA PHE A 124 20.98 -3.86 -0.43
C PHE A 124 21.92 -3.19 -1.44
N ARG A 125 22.92 -3.92 -1.94
CA ARG A 125 23.88 -3.40 -2.91
C ARG A 125 23.21 -3.02 -4.22
N SER A 126 22.29 -3.86 -4.72
CA SER A 126 21.64 -3.67 -6.01
C SER A 126 20.52 -2.63 -6.02
N HIS A 127 19.77 -2.48 -4.91
CA HIS A 127 18.54 -1.67 -4.90
C HIS A 127 18.51 -0.53 -3.89
N LEU A 128 19.32 -0.56 -2.82
CA LEU A 128 19.15 0.36 -1.68
C LEU A 128 20.36 1.24 -1.42
N SER A 129 21.55 0.81 -1.85
CA SER A 129 22.83 1.44 -1.50
C SER A 129 22.88 2.93 -1.88
N GLU A 130 22.53 3.27 -3.11
CA GLU A 130 22.51 4.66 -3.60
C GLU A 130 21.52 5.53 -2.84
N HIS A 131 20.28 5.05 -2.68
CA HIS A 131 19.24 5.78 -1.95
C HIS A 131 19.59 5.98 -0.48
N THR A 132 20.23 5.00 0.15
CA THR A 132 20.66 5.08 1.55
C THR A 132 21.78 6.12 1.71
N LEU A 133 22.80 6.06 0.85
CA LEU A 133 23.90 7.03 0.86
C LEU A 133 23.42 8.45 0.59
N ALA A 134 22.48 8.61 -0.34
CA ALA A 134 21.82 9.87 -0.66
C ALA A 134 21.20 10.54 0.57
N VAL A 135 20.48 9.77 1.40
CA VAL A 135 19.86 10.27 2.63
C VAL A 135 20.91 10.63 3.68
N LEU A 136 21.89 9.75 3.90
CA LEU A 136 22.93 9.94 4.93
C LEU A 136 23.86 11.12 4.63
N ARG A 137 24.07 11.44 3.35
CA ARG A 137 24.90 12.57 2.91
C ARG A 137 24.21 13.92 3.06
N ARG A 138 22.92 13.96 3.40
CA ARG A 138 22.25 15.24 3.55
C ARG A 138 22.84 16.02 4.72
N PRO A 139 23.14 17.32 4.54
CA PRO A 139 23.49 18.17 5.66
C PRO A 139 22.34 18.08 6.66
N ARG A 140 22.66 17.92 7.97
CA ARG A 140 21.66 17.93 9.04
C ARG A 140 20.75 19.14 8.81
N THR A 141 19.48 18.89 8.50
CA THR A 141 18.45 19.92 8.63
C THR A 141 18.48 20.29 10.10
N ALA A 142 18.99 21.49 10.40
CA ALA A 142 18.93 22.04 11.73
C ALA A 142 17.48 21.91 12.19
N GLN A 143 17.22 21.01 13.14
CA GLN A 143 16.02 21.12 13.93
C GLN A 143 16.20 22.41 14.71
N VAL A 144 15.70 23.51 14.12
CA VAL A 144 15.50 24.75 14.85
C VAL A 144 14.41 24.42 15.84
N ASN A 145 14.86 24.12 17.06
CA ASN A 145 14.03 24.07 18.26
C ASN A 145 13.03 25.23 18.20
N LYS A 146 11.75 24.89 18.17
CA LYS A 146 10.68 25.76 18.64
C LYS A 146 10.07 25.10 19.87
#